data_AF-A0A9W4U3Z5-F1
#
_entry.id   AF-A0A9W4U3Z5-F1
#
_cell.length_a   1.000
_cell.length_b   1.000
_cell.length_c   1.000
_cell.angle_alpha   90.00
_cell.angle_beta   90.00
_cell.angle_gamma   90.00
#
_symmetry.space_group_name_H-M   'P 1'
#
loop_
_entity.id
_entity.type
_entity.pdbx_description
1 polymer ?
#
loop_
_entity_poly.entity_id
_entity_poly.type
_entity_poly.pdbx_seq_one_letter_code
_entity_poly.pdbx_strand_id
1 'polypeptide(L)'
;MCKHILNAQVSIRAPCCKRWFDCPECHLEAFPPPTNPSPSNPSPSSLTTQNSHPLLQSFEMTFACKKCKKCFRKDAREMEDADEYCPFCDNHFVLDAVMPKAELKVESEDVRVDARMLRDERVKGEEGRSIFDVKDAAERLG
;
A
#
# COMPACT_ATOMS: atom_id res chain seq x y z
N MET A 1 -10.35 1.47 3.55
CA MET A 1 -8.97 1.71 3.07
C MET A 1 -8.82 1.02 1.74
N CYS A 2 -8.25 1.70 0.74
CA CYS A 2 -7.88 1.06 -0.52
C CYS A 2 -6.97 -0.15 -0.23
N LYS A 3 -7.19 -1.24 -0.95
CA LYS A 3 -6.28 -2.41 -0.93
C LYS A 3 -5.00 -2.14 -1.74
N HIS A 4 -5.08 -1.25 -2.72
CA HIS A 4 -4.04 -0.98 -3.71
C HIS A 4 -3.05 0.13 -3.31
N ILE A 5 -3.53 1.17 -2.63
CA ILE A 5 -2.71 2.30 -2.14
C ILE A 5 -2.82 2.33 -0.63
N LEU A 6 -1.78 1.81 0.03
CA LEU A 6 -1.61 1.91 1.48
C LEU A 6 -1.45 3.40 1.84
N ASN A 7 -2.13 3.85 2.90
CA ASN A 7 -2.09 5.24 3.37
C ASN A 7 -2.68 6.32 2.43
N ALA A 8 -3.61 5.96 1.54
CA ALA A 8 -4.33 6.96 0.73
C ALA A 8 -5.03 8.02 1.62
N GLN A 9 -4.55 9.27 1.55
CA GLN A 9 -5.00 10.42 2.37
C GLN A 9 -6.19 11.19 1.76
N VAL A 10 -6.51 10.88 0.49
CA VAL A 10 -7.63 11.47 -0.24
C VAL A 10 -8.55 10.39 -0.79
N SER A 11 -9.81 10.79 -1.01
CA SER A 11 -10.75 10.05 -1.84
C SER A 11 -11.10 10.88 -3.07
N ILE A 12 -11.25 10.21 -4.21
CA ILE A 12 -11.51 10.77 -5.53
C ILE A 12 -12.96 10.45 -5.90
N ARG A 13 -13.67 11.43 -6.46
CA ARG A 13 -15.01 11.21 -6.99
C ARG A 13 -14.93 10.78 -8.45
N ALA A 14 -15.45 9.60 -8.77
CA ALA A 14 -15.53 9.13 -10.14
C ALA A 14 -16.64 9.90 -10.91
N PRO A 15 -16.35 10.48 -12.09
CA PRO A 15 -17.32 11.26 -12.86
C PRO A 15 -18.43 10.38 -13.45
N CYS A 16 -18.14 9.11 -13.74
CA CYS A 16 -19.07 8.15 -14.34
C CYS A 16 -20.21 7.76 -13.41
N CYS A 17 -19.91 7.33 -12.17
CA CYS A 17 -20.89 6.81 -11.22
C CYS A 17 -21.14 7.73 -10.02
N LYS A 18 -20.45 8.89 -9.97
CA LYS A 18 -20.57 9.91 -8.91
C LYS A 18 -20.28 9.37 -7.50
N ARG A 19 -19.62 8.22 -7.38
CA ARG A 19 -19.19 7.57 -6.13
C ARG A 19 -17.75 7.96 -5.79
N TRP A 20 -17.41 7.81 -4.52
CA TRP A 20 -16.08 8.09 -3.98
C TRP A 20 -15.27 6.81 -3.92
N PHE A 21 -14.02 6.87 -4.39
CA PHE A 21 -13.05 5.79 -4.33
C PHE A 21 -11.70 6.34 -3.90
N ASP A 22 -10.91 5.52 -3.23
CA ASP A 22 -9.56 5.93 -2.81
C ASP A 22 -8.53 5.81 -3.97
N CYS A 23 -8.84 5.01 -4.98
CA CYS A 23 -7.92 4.63 -6.06
C CYS A 23 -8.71 4.17 -7.31
N PRO A 24 -8.17 4.32 -8.53
CA PRO A 24 -8.87 3.94 -9.77
C PRO A 24 -9.12 2.43 -9.85
N GLU A 25 -8.22 1.61 -9.32
CA GLU A 25 -8.38 0.15 -9.28
C GLU A 25 -9.59 -0.28 -8.42
N CYS A 26 -9.88 0.43 -7.33
CA CYS A 26 -11.10 0.15 -6.55
C CYS A 26 -12.40 0.46 -7.31
N HIS A 27 -12.37 1.34 -8.32
CA HIS A 27 -13.52 1.52 -9.22
C HIS A 27 -13.63 0.34 -10.18
N LEU A 28 -12.53 -0.12 -10.76
CA LEU A 28 -12.51 -1.26 -11.69
C LEU A 28 -12.94 -2.58 -11.04
N GLU A 29 -12.56 -2.82 -9.78
CA GLU A 29 -13.05 -3.99 -9.03
C GLU A 29 -14.56 -3.94 -8.81
N ALA A 30 -15.11 -2.75 -8.57
CA ALA A 30 -16.55 -2.57 -8.35
C ALA A 30 -17.34 -2.58 -9.68
N PHE A 31 -16.71 -2.15 -10.77
CA PHE A 31 -17.30 -2.01 -12.10
C PHE A 31 -16.30 -2.46 -13.18
N PRO A 32 -16.14 -3.78 -13.40
CA PRO A 32 -15.20 -4.28 -14.40
C PRO A 32 -15.63 -3.85 -15.80
N PRO A 33 -14.69 -3.63 -16.74
CA PRO A 33 -15.04 -3.37 -18.14
C PRO A 33 -15.68 -4.61 -18.78
N PRO A 34 -16.61 -4.44 -19.74
CA PRO A 34 -17.13 -5.56 -20.52
C PRO A 34 -16.01 -6.22 -21.33
N THR A 35 -15.99 -7.56 -21.37
CA THR A 35 -14.91 -8.37 -21.98
C THR A 35 -14.85 -8.33 -23.52
N ASN A 36 -15.79 -7.62 -24.17
CA ASN A 36 -15.84 -7.47 -25.63
C ASN A 36 -15.81 -5.98 -26.01
N PRO A 37 -14.65 -5.44 -26.42
CA PRO A 37 -14.57 -4.07 -26.91
C PRO A 37 -15.01 -4.03 -28.37
N SER A 38 -16.30 -3.85 -28.63
CA SER A 38 -16.76 -3.41 -29.95
C SER A 38 -16.25 -1.98 -30.18
N PRO A 39 -15.68 -1.63 -31.36
CA PRO A 39 -15.03 -0.34 -31.61
C PRO A 39 -16.01 0.83 -31.79
N SER A 40 -17.27 0.68 -31.39
CA SER A 40 -18.24 1.77 -31.42
C SER A 40 -18.09 2.63 -30.18
N ASN A 41 -17.44 3.80 -30.36
CA ASN A 41 -17.42 4.90 -29.39
C ASN A 41 -18.71 5.00 -28.58
N PRO A 42 -18.69 4.83 -27.25
CA PRO A 42 -19.88 5.07 -26.45
C PRO A 42 -20.13 6.58 -26.41
N SER A 43 -21.27 7.00 -26.97
CA SER A 43 -21.76 8.38 -26.88
C SER A 43 -22.04 8.74 -25.41
N PRO A 44 -21.71 9.96 -24.96
CA PRO A 44 -21.76 10.35 -23.54
C PRO A 44 -23.17 10.59 -22.97
N SER A 45 -24.24 10.22 -23.67
CA SER A 45 -25.61 10.71 -23.39
C SER A 45 -26.50 9.78 -22.56
N SER A 46 -26.04 8.62 -22.11
CA SER A 46 -26.91 7.66 -21.42
C SER A 46 -26.61 7.58 -19.92
N LEU A 47 -27.16 8.53 -19.15
CA LEU A 47 -27.44 8.33 -17.73
C LEU A 47 -28.27 7.04 -17.60
N THR A 48 -27.73 5.93 -17.09
CA THR A 48 -28.50 4.84 -16.44
C THR A 48 -27.55 3.78 -15.82
N THR A 49 -27.55 3.77 -14.49
CA THR A 49 -27.43 2.63 -13.55
C THR A 49 -26.38 1.53 -13.76
N GLN A 50 -25.45 1.45 -12.81
CA GLN A 50 -25.04 0.24 -12.06
C GLN A 50 -24.48 -0.99 -12.80
N ASN A 51 -24.34 -0.98 -14.12
CA ASN A 51 -23.73 -2.07 -14.87
C ASN A 51 -22.29 -1.73 -15.27
N SER A 52 -21.47 -2.77 -15.35
CA SER A 52 -20.03 -2.77 -15.70
C SER A 52 -19.66 -1.69 -16.72
N HIS A 53 -18.76 -0.77 -16.34
CA HIS A 53 -18.30 0.31 -17.22
C HIS A 53 -16.84 0.69 -16.93
N PRO A 54 -16.07 1.07 -17.96
CA PRO A 54 -14.75 1.64 -17.75
C PRO A 54 -14.84 3.03 -17.10
N LEU A 55 -13.82 3.39 -16.32
CA LEU A 55 -13.71 4.71 -15.70
C LEU A 55 -13.63 5.79 -16.80
N LEU A 56 -14.52 6.78 -16.71
CA LEU A 56 -14.52 7.91 -17.64
C LEU A 56 -13.37 8.86 -17.28
N GLN A 57 -12.49 9.15 -18.25
CA GLN A 57 -11.42 10.13 -18.08
C GLN A 57 -12.01 11.55 -18.16
N SER A 58 -11.85 12.32 -17.08
CA SER A 58 -12.14 13.76 -17.05
C SER A 58 -10.91 14.52 -16.58
N PHE A 59 -10.74 15.73 -17.10
CA PHE A 59 -9.65 16.61 -16.68
C PHE A 59 -9.95 17.27 -15.34
N GLU A 60 -11.21 17.61 -15.07
CA GLU A 60 -11.62 18.13 -13.77
C GLU A 60 -11.80 16.95 -12.80
N MET A 61 -10.95 16.86 -11.78
CA MET A 61 -11.00 15.84 -10.74
C MET A 61 -11.46 16.45 -9.41
N THR A 62 -12.42 15.81 -8.74
CA THR A 62 -12.87 16.24 -7.41
C THR A 62 -12.30 15.31 -6.35
N PHE A 63 -11.57 15.90 -5.41
CA PHE A 63 -10.93 15.21 -4.28
C PHE A 63 -11.60 15.59 -2.97
N ALA A 64 -11.58 14.68 -2.01
CA ALA A 64 -11.95 14.92 -0.62
C ALA A 64 -10.80 14.50 0.29
N CYS A 65 -10.29 15.43 1.09
CA CYS A 65 -9.20 15.17 2.02
C CYS A 65 -9.71 14.46 3.28
N LYS A 66 -9.07 13.36 3.70
CA LYS A 66 -9.48 12.62 4.91
C LYS A 66 -9.15 13.36 6.21
N LYS A 67 -8.13 14.23 6.20
CA LYS A 67 -7.71 15.01 7.38
C LYS A 67 -8.67 16.16 7.69
N CYS A 68 -9.01 16.98 6.70
CA CYS A 68 -9.87 18.15 6.89
C CYS A 68 -11.32 17.97 6.40
N LYS A 69 -11.64 16.86 5.72
CA LYS A 69 -12.96 16.53 5.14
C LYS A 69 -13.49 17.55 4.12
N LYS A 70 -12.63 18.47 3.64
CA LYS A 70 -13.01 19.45 2.62
C LYS A 70 -12.86 18.84 1.23
N CYS A 71 -13.85 19.13 0.39
CA CYS A 71 -13.86 18.76 -1.01
C CYS A 71 -13.26 19.90 -1.84
N PHE A 72 -12.34 19.60 -2.75
CA PHE A 72 -11.76 20.56 -3.69
C PHE A 72 -11.67 19.94 -5.08
N ARG A 73 -11.53 20.81 -6.07
CA ARG A 73 -11.39 20.44 -7.48
C ARG A 73 -9.98 20.77 -7.93
N LYS A 74 -9.43 19.92 -8.78
CA LYS A 74 -8.10 20.09 -9.36
C LYS A 74 -8.12 19.61 -10.80
N ASP A 75 -7.42 20.32 -11.67
CA ASP A 75 -7.38 20.05 -13.10
C ASP A 75 -6.17 19.19 -13.43
N ALA A 76 -6.42 17.98 -13.95
CA ALA A 76 -5.39 16.99 -14.28
C ALA A 76 -4.44 17.40 -15.42
N ARG A 77 -4.70 18.54 -16.08
CA ARG A 77 -3.84 19.09 -17.15
C ARG A 77 -2.66 19.88 -16.62
N GLU A 78 -2.80 20.42 -15.42
CA GLU A 78 -1.82 21.28 -14.76
C GLU A 78 -1.31 20.60 -13.49
N MET A 79 -1.16 19.26 -13.53
CA MET A 79 -0.61 18.51 -12.41
C MET A 79 0.85 18.91 -12.18
N GLU A 80 1.03 19.86 -11.28
CA GLU A 80 2.33 20.40 -10.85
C GLU A 80 2.59 19.98 -9.40
N ASP A 81 3.80 20.15 -8.87
CA ASP A 81 4.18 19.68 -7.52
C ASP A 81 3.28 20.26 -6.38
N ALA A 82 2.54 21.34 -6.64
CA ALA A 82 1.51 21.87 -5.74
C ALA A 82 0.26 20.97 -5.61
N ASP A 83 0.10 19.99 -6.50
CA ASP A 83 -0.92 18.92 -6.48
C ASP A 83 -0.65 17.87 -5.45
N GLU A 84 0.50 17.90 -4.79
CA GLU A 84 0.81 16.95 -3.73
C GLU A 84 0.09 17.26 -2.41
N TYR A 85 -0.38 18.50 -2.21
CA TYR A 85 -0.90 18.97 -0.94
C TYR A 85 -2.36 19.44 -1.00
N CYS A 86 -3.06 19.22 0.12
CA CYS A 86 -4.39 19.79 0.33
C CYS A 86 -4.32 21.31 0.55
N PRO A 87 -5.03 22.14 -0.24
CA PRO A 87 -4.99 23.61 -0.12
C PRO A 87 -5.56 24.14 1.20
N PHE A 88 -6.16 23.28 2.02
CA PHE A 88 -6.81 23.68 3.27
C PHE A 88 -6.09 23.22 4.54
N CYS A 89 -5.15 22.27 4.44
CA CYS A 89 -4.52 21.69 5.64
C CYS A 89 -3.12 21.13 5.40
N ASP A 90 -2.51 21.45 4.24
CA ASP A 90 -1.17 21.04 3.82
C ASP A 90 -0.90 19.54 3.98
N ASN A 91 -1.93 18.73 3.80
CA ASN A 91 -1.84 17.29 3.93
C ASN A 91 -1.46 16.66 2.59
N HIS A 92 -0.40 15.85 2.59
CA HIS A 92 0.13 15.19 1.41
C HIS A 92 -0.82 14.07 0.93
N PHE A 93 -1.15 14.04 -0.36
CA PHE A 93 -2.15 13.11 -0.91
C PHE A 93 -1.63 11.68 -1.07
N VAL A 94 -0.34 11.52 -1.34
CA VAL A 94 0.33 10.23 -1.55
C VAL A 94 1.45 10.10 -0.54
N LEU A 95 1.19 9.59 0.65
CA LEU A 95 2.31 9.27 1.55
C LEU A 95 3.05 8.07 0.97
N ASP A 96 4.37 8.19 0.81
CA ASP A 96 5.20 7.06 0.43
C ASP A 96 4.96 5.89 1.37
N ALA A 97 4.87 4.69 0.79
CA ALA A 97 4.71 3.48 1.55
C ALA A 97 5.97 3.26 2.39
N VAL A 98 5.93 3.65 3.66
CA VAL A 98 6.95 3.27 4.63
C VAL A 98 6.92 1.75 4.71
N MET A 99 7.95 1.09 4.19
CA MET A 99 8.09 -0.35 4.36
C MET A 99 8.09 -0.64 5.86
N PRO A 100 7.26 -1.57 6.35
CA PRO A 100 7.35 -1.99 7.74
C PRO A 100 8.77 -2.52 7.94
N LYS A 101 9.56 -1.79 8.72
CA LYS A 101 10.91 -2.21 9.07
C LYS A 101 10.73 -3.51 9.84
N ALA A 102 11.05 -4.63 9.21
CA ALA A 102 10.98 -5.94 9.83
C ALA A 102 12.09 -6.01 10.88
N GLU A 103 11.84 -5.43 12.05
CA GLU A 103 12.72 -5.50 13.19
C GLU A 103 12.40 -6.79 13.94
N LEU A 104 13.29 -7.79 13.82
CA LEU A 104 13.27 -8.98 14.67
C LEU A 104 13.67 -8.54 16.09
N LYS A 105 12.68 -8.16 16.90
CA LYS A 105 12.90 -7.90 18.32
C LYS A 105 13.13 -9.22 19.02
N VAL A 106 14.35 -9.42 19.50
CA VAL A 106 14.67 -10.53 20.37
C VAL A 106 14.16 -10.17 21.76
N GLU A 107 13.01 -10.72 22.14
CA GLU A 107 12.45 -10.56 23.48
C GLU A 107 13.30 -11.38 24.46
N SER A 108 14.27 -10.76 25.13
CA SER A 108 14.99 -11.39 26.24
C SER A 108 14.19 -11.20 27.54
N GLU A 109 13.90 -12.29 28.25
CA GLU A 109 13.41 -12.22 29.63
C GLU A 109 14.46 -11.61 30.59
N ASP A 110 14.07 -11.41 31.85
CA ASP A 110 14.97 -10.89 32.89
C ASP A 110 16.29 -11.69 32.92
N VAL A 111 17.41 -10.97 32.90
CA VAL A 111 18.78 -11.50 32.87
C VAL A 111 19.07 -12.48 34.02
N ARG A 112 18.35 -12.34 35.14
CA ARG A 112 18.47 -13.27 36.28
C ARG A 112 17.83 -14.63 36.04
N VAL A 113 16.83 -14.69 35.15
CA VAL A 113 16.05 -15.91 34.86
C VAL A 113 16.62 -16.64 33.65
N ASP A 114 17.02 -15.90 32.60
CA ASP A 114 17.65 -16.50 31.42
C ASP A 114 18.97 -15.81 31.03
N ALA A 115 20.09 -16.38 31.47
CA ALA A 115 21.44 -15.87 31.22
C ALA A 115 22.01 -16.26 29.85
N ARG A 116 21.28 -17.02 29.01
CA ARG A 116 21.77 -17.52 27.71
C ARG A 116 22.16 -16.43 26.73
N MET A 117 21.64 -15.22 26.91
CA MET A 117 21.92 -14.06 26.05
C MET A 117 23.13 -13.23 26.51
N LEU A 118 23.72 -13.53 27.68
CA LEU A 118 24.98 -12.90 28.11
C LEU A 118 26.17 -13.73 27.64
N ARG A 119 27.13 -13.08 26.98
CA ARG A 119 28.43 -13.68 26.68
C ARG A 119 29.40 -13.43 27.83
N ASP A 120 29.93 -14.50 28.42
CA ASP A 120 31.07 -14.44 29.34
C ASP A 120 32.37 -14.62 28.55
N GLU A 121 33.23 -13.61 28.51
CA GLU A 121 34.50 -13.63 27.77
C GLU A 121 35.56 -14.55 28.40
N ARG A 122 35.36 -15.04 29.63
CA ARG A 122 36.32 -15.94 30.30
C ARG A 122 36.19 -17.40 29.88
N VAL A 123 35.05 -17.78 29.31
CA VAL A 123 34.78 -19.13 28.85
C VAL A 123 35.01 -19.16 27.34
N LYS A 124 35.90 -20.05 26.88
CA LYS A 124 36.18 -20.23 25.45
C LYS A 124 34.89 -20.72 24.78
N GLY A 125 34.27 -19.85 23.97
CA GLY A 125 33.09 -20.21 23.19
C GLY A 125 33.39 -21.37 22.25
N GLU A 126 32.40 -22.23 22.01
CA GLU A 126 32.52 -23.29 21.01
C GLU A 126 32.78 -22.65 19.63
N GLU A 127 33.83 -23.09 18.93
CA GLU A 127 34.07 -22.68 17.54
C GLU A 127 32.82 -23.02 16.72
N GLY A 128 32.37 -22.07 15.92
CA GLY A 128 31.12 -22.17 15.17
C GLY A 128 31.10 -23.47 14.36
N ARG A 129 30.21 -24.39 14.75
CA ARG A 129 30.03 -25.67 14.09
C ARG A 129 29.62 -25.41 12.65
N SER A 130 30.52 -25.72 11.73
CA SER A 130 30.22 -25.61 10.31
C SER A 130 29.52 -26.88 9.86
N ILE A 131 28.68 -26.79 8.83
CA ILE A 131 27.92 -27.96 8.34
C ILE A 131 28.83 -29.08 7.79
N PHE A 132 30.15 -28.82 7.69
CA PHE A 132 31.20 -29.73 7.22
C PHE A 132 32.16 -30.19 8.33
N ASP A 133 31.75 -30.15 9.60
CA ASP A 133 32.59 -30.66 10.68
C ASP A 133 32.78 -32.18 10.61
N VAL A 134 34.00 -32.59 10.25
CA VAL A 134 34.42 -33.99 10.04
C VAL A 134 34.24 -34.86 11.29
N LYS A 135 34.19 -34.26 12.48
CA LYS A 135 34.01 -34.99 13.75
C LYS A 135 32.58 -35.49 13.98
N ASP A 136 31.57 -34.76 13.48
CA ASP A 136 30.15 -35.06 13.72
C ASP A 136 29.56 -35.96 12.61
N ALA A 137 30.20 -35.98 11.44
CA ALA A 137 29.83 -36.85 10.32
C ALA A 137 29.91 -38.36 10.65
N ALA A 138 30.78 -38.74 11.60
CA ALA A 138 30.94 -40.14 12.01
C ALA A 138 29.76 -40.67 12.85
N GLU A 139 29.04 -39.78 13.55
CA GLU A 139 27.97 -40.17 14.48
C GLU A 139 26.58 -40.21 13.81
N ARG A 140 26.44 -39.59 12.62
CA ARG A 140 25.20 -39.56 11.83
C ARG A 140 25.05 -40.67 10.78
N LEU A 141 26.06 -41.53 10.62
CA LEU A 141 26.08 -42.66 9.67
C LEU A 141 25.87 -44.02 10.37
N GLY A 142 25.07 -44.05 11.43
CA GLY A 142 24.57 -45.26 12.09
C GLY A 142 23.15 -45.59 11.65
#